data_AF-A0A847XUB9-F1
#
_entry.id   AF-A0A847XUB9-F1
#
_cell.length_a   1.000
_cell.length_b   1.000
_cell.length_c   1.000
_cell.angle_alpha   90.00
_cell.angle_beta   90.00
_cell.angle_gamma   90.00
#
_symmetry.space_group_name_H-M   'P 1'
#
loop_
_entity.id
_entity.type
_entity.pdbx_description
1 polymer ?
#
loop_
_entity_poly.entity_id
_entity_poly.type
_entity_poly.pdbx_seq_one_letter_code
_entity_poly.pdbx_strand_id
1 'polypeptide(L)'
;MRQILFLEDRPERQKIFLPKKEKDVDELSKNIEELIMPISDECKDIISNINEKQYKIENNIRLVIIHKTSLSTEGLYYIYSICENNKIDLILFSGGIDQLIYNNEKNNVLELNSSDFYTDRLIPFIKKYIQNNNTNLLELVNSNWQISYWFLLRQLKHTLEAEQENKEVDDDRINHLKDKINHTVKVLEINGNYNEINIDEEIKKILIKS
;
A
#
# COMPACT_ATOMS: atom_id res chain seq x y z
N MET A 1 -4.08 20.54 -3.99
CA MET A 1 -2.85 19.72 -4.06
C MET A 1 -3.06 18.50 -3.19
N ARG A 2 -2.60 17.32 -3.63
CA ARG A 2 -2.59 16.11 -2.79
C ARG A 2 -1.33 16.17 -1.93
N GLN A 3 -1.47 16.08 -0.62
CA GLN A 3 -0.33 16.03 0.28
C GLN A 3 -0.13 14.65 0.90
N ILE A 4 1.10 14.39 1.28
CA ILE A 4 1.52 13.16 1.96
C ILE A 4 2.01 13.55 3.35
N LEU A 5 1.50 12.87 4.38
CA LEU A 5 2.03 12.97 5.73
C LEU A 5 2.96 11.80 6.00
N PHE A 6 4.24 12.05 6.24
CA PHE A 6 5.24 11.02 6.52
C PHE A 6 5.79 11.17 7.94
N LEU A 7 5.42 10.23 8.81
CA LEU A 7 5.78 10.17 10.22
C LEU A 7 6.81 9.06 10.48
N GLU A 8 8.06 9.46 10.65
CA GLU A 8 9.18 8.61 11.10
C GLU A 8 9.77 9.23 12.37
N ASP A 9 9.55 8.58 13.52
CA ASP A 9 9.96 9.08 14.83
C ASP A 9 11.48 9.05 15.04
N ARG A 10 12.21 8.43 14.12
CA ARG A 10 13.68 8.33 14.12
C ARG A 10 14.23 8.76 12.77
N PRO A 11 14.25 10.07 12.44
CA PRO A 11 14.69 10.57 11.14
C PRO A 11 16.12 10.15 10.77
N GLU A 12 17.00 9.91 11.75
CA GLU A 12 18.34 9.37 11.51
C GLU A 12 18.32 7.99 10.80
N ARG A 13 17.24 7.20 10.95
CA ARG A 13 17.05 5.96 10.20
C ARG A 13 16.94 6.20 8.71
N GLN A 14 16.29 7.30 8.30
CA GLN A 14 16.16 7.63 6.88
C GLN A 14 17.54 7.79 6.24
N LYS A 15 18.46 8.50 6.90
CA LYS A 15 19.85 8.67 6.42
C LYS A 15 20.61 7.34 6.30
N ILE A 16 20.30 6.38 7.17
CA ILE A 16 20.95 5.06 7.20
C ILE A 16 20.40 4.14 6.12
N PHE A 17 19.08 4.10 5.95
CA PHE A 17 18.40 3.11 5.09
C PHE A 17 18.12 3.62 3.67
N LEU A 18 18.06 4.93 3.44
CA LEU A 18 17.87 5.45 2.08
C LEU A 18 19.12 5.19 1.21
N PRO A 19 18.96 4.73 -0.04
CA PRO A 19 20.08 4.33 -0.89
C PRO A 19 21.15 5.41 -1.09
N LYS A 20 20.75 6.67 -1.23
CA LYS A 20 21.66 7.82 -1.41
C LYS A 20 21.81 8.67 -0.15
N LYS A 21 21.36 8.15 1.01
CA LYS A 21 21.58 8.72 2.34
C LYS A 21 21.09 10.17 2.44
N GLU A 22 21.96 11.10 2.84
CA GLU A 22 21.64 12.53 3.01
C GLU A 22 21.00 13.15 1.76
N LYS A 23 21.42 12.74 0.56
CA LYS A 23 20.83 13.28 -0.68
C LYS A 23 19.35 12.94 -0.81
N ASP A 24 18.95 11.74 -0.39
CA ASP A 24 17.55 11.34 -0.45
C ASP A 24 16.73 12.01 0.67
N VAL A 25 17.34 12.24 1.85
CA VAL A 25 16.71 13.01 2.94
C VAL A 25 16.51 14.47 2.54
N ASP A 26 17.52 15.10 1.93
CA ASP A 26 17.41 16.45 1.37
C ASP A 26 16.32 16.53 0.31
N GLU A 27 16.25 15.54 -0.58
CA GLU A 27 15.23 15.47 -1.60
C GLU A 27 13.82 15.40 -1.00
N LEU A 28 13.60 14.53 -0.02
CA LEU A 28 12.32 14.40 0.67
C LEU A 28 11.94 15.66 1.46
N SER A 29 12.89 16.24 2.21
CA SER A 29 12.59 17.34 3.14
C SER A 29 12.55 18.73 2.50
N LYS A 30 13.28 18.96 1.40
CA LYS A 30 13.46 20.32 0.83
C LYS A 30 12.89 20.47 -0.58
N ASN A 31 12.79 19.39 -1.34
CA ASN A 31 12.46 19.46 -2.77
C ASN A 31 11.05 18.95 -3.11
N ILE A 32 10.27 18.51 -2.12
CA ILE A 32 8.89 18.05 -2.28
C ILE A 32 7.99 18.83 -1.32
N GLU A 33 7.41 19.93 -1.81
CA GLU A 33 6.57 20.84 -1.01
C GLU A 33 5.32 20.16 -0.44
N GLU A 34 4.75 19.19 -1.17
CA GLU A 34 3.56 18.46 -0.77
C GLU A 34 3.83 17.30 0.21
N LEU A 35 5.09 17.05 0.55
CA LEU A 35 5.48 16.06 1.56
C LEU A 35 5.64 16.74 2.91
N ILE A 36 4.64 16.56 3.77
CA ILE A 36 4.69 16.98 5.17
C ILE A 36 5.46 15.90 5.92
N MET A 37 6.72 16.18 6.25
CA MET A 37 7.61 15.29 6.98
C MET A 37 8.11 15.97 8.27
N PRO A 38 7.29 15.97 9.33
CA PRO A 38 7.67 16.53 10.63
C PRO A 38 8.93 15.87 11.16
N ILE A 39 9.80 16.64 11.81
CA ILE A 39 11.08 16.14 12.33
C ILE A 39 11.12 16.12 13.85
N SER A 40 11.80 15.12 14.39
CA SER A 40 12.07 14.95 15.83
C SER A 40 10.82 15.08 16.70
N ASP A 41 10.69 16.17 17.47
CA ASP A 41 9.69 16.30 18.53
C ASP A 41 8.30 16.58 17.96
N GLU A 42 8.20 17.32 16.86
CA GLU A 42 6.93 17.52 16.16
C GLU A 42 6.34 16.19 15.67
N CYS A 43 7.19 15.31 15.14
CA CYS A 43 6.75 13.97 14.73
C CYS A 43 6.27 13.14 15.93
N LYS A 44 6.99 13.20 17.06
CA LYS A 44 6.60 12.48 18.29
C LYS A 44 5.28 13.01 18.85
N ASP A 45 5.06 14.31 18.83
CA ASP A 45 3.83 14.95 19.31
C ASP A 45 2.64 14.52 18.46
N ILE A 46 2.79 14.50 17.12
CA ILE A 46 1.75 13.98 16.22
C ILE A 46 1.45 12.51 16.52
N ILE A 47 2.48 11.68 16.67
CA ILE A 47 2.31 10.25 17.00
C ILE A 47 1.63 10.08 18.36
N SER A 48 1.98 10.88 19.38
CA SER A 48 1.32 10.86 20.69
C SER A 48 -0.15 11.21 20.56
N ASN A 49 -0.47 12.27 19.80
CA ASN A 49 -1.85 12.67 19.54
C ASN A 49 -2.64 11.62 18.77
N ILE A 50 -2.01 10.85 17.88
CA ILE A 50 -2.64 9.69 17.21
C ILE A 50 -2.93 8.60 18.24
N ASN A 51 -1.96 8.26 19.09
CA ASN A 51 -2.12 7.25 20.15
C ASN A 51 -3.20 7.63 21.17
N GLU A 52 -3.38 8.92 21.42
CA GLU A 52 -4.42 9.48 22.30
C GLU A 52 -5.77 9.73 21.59
N LYS A 53 -5.87 9.42 20.29
CA LYS A 53 -7.08 9.61 19.45
C LYS A 53 -7.52 11.07 19.30
N GLN A 54 -6.59 12.00 19.39
CA GLN A 54 -6.82 13.44 19.31
C GLN A 54 -6.37 14.06 17.98
N TYR A 55 -5.51 13.37 17.22
CA TYR A 55 -4.96 13.91 15.99
C TYR A 55 -5.99 13.97 14.86
N LYS A 56 -6.15 15.14 14.24
CA LYS A 56 -7.02 15.33 13.08
C LYS A 56 -6.16 15.46 11.82
N ILE A 57 -6.36 14.56 10.86
CA ILE A 57 -5.71 14.67 9.56
C ILE A 57 -6.36 15.81 8.76
N GLU A 58 -5.52 16.65 8.16
CA GLU A 58 -5.97 17.74 7.30
C GLU A 58 -6.65 17.24 6.00
N ASN A 59 -7.64 18.00 5.52
CA ASN A 59 -8.49 17.60 4.38
C ASN A 59 -7.76 17.50 3.02
N ASN A 60 -6.53 17.99 2.91
CA ASN A 60 -5.65 17.95 1.72
C ASN A 60 -4.71 16.74 1.72
N ILE A 61 -4.52 16.07 2.86
CA ILE A 61 -3.72 14.86 2.97
C ILE A 61 -4.48 13.70 2.30
N ARG A 62 -3.79 12.98 1.42
CA ARG A 62 -4.35 11.83 0.67
C ARG A 62 -3.63 10.53 0.95
N LEU A 63 -2.41 10.60 1.48
CA LEU A 63 -1.64 9.46 1.92
C LEU A 63 -0.98 9.77 3.25
N VAL A 64 -1.04 8.81 4.17
CA VAL A 64 -0.31 8.85 5.44
C VAL A 64 0.68 7.67 5.45
N ILE A 65 1.92 7.94 5.80
CA ILE A 65 3.00 6.97 5.92
C ILE A 65 3.50 7.00 7.36
N ILE A 66 3.44 5.89 8.09
CA ILE A 66 3.83 5.84 9.52
C ILE A 66 4.67 4.60 9.81
N HIS A 67 5.71 4.78 10.62
CA HIS A 67 6.43 3.67 11.20
C HIS A 67 5.54 2.91 12.21
N LYS A 68 5.07 1.70 11.87
CA LYS A 68 4.01 0.98 12.60
C LYS A 68 4.27 0.84 14.10
N THR A 69 5.51 0.61 14.52
CA THR A 69 5.84 0.37 15.94
C THR A 69 5.87 1.64 16.79
N SER A 70 5.72 2.83 16.20
CA SER A 70 5.58 4.07 16.98
C SER A 70 4.15 4.25 17.52
N LEU A 71 3.20 3.46 16.99
CA LEU A 71 1.80 3.51 17.38
C LEU A 71 1.48 2.49 18.47
N SER A 72 0.64 2.89 19.42
CA SER A 72 -0.02 1.96 20.33
C SER A 72 -1.10 1.17 19.59
N THR A 73 -1.62 0.11 20.23
CA THR A 73 -2.76 -0.63 19.71
C THR A 73 -3.96 0.29 19.43
N GLU A 74 -4.25 1.20 20.36
CA GLU A 74 -5.31 2.20 20.22
C GLU A 74 -5.03 3.19 19.10
N GLY A 75 -3.79 3.64 18.95
CA GLY A 75 -3.35 4.51 17.87
C GLY A 75 -3.44 3.86 16.50
N LEU A 76 -3.12 2.56 16.39
CA LEU A 76 -3.32 1.78 15.17
C LEU A 76 -4.80 1.73 14.79
N TYR A 77 -5.69 1.34 15.72
CA TYR A 77 -7.12 1.34 15.43
C TYR A 77 -7.65 2.72 15.04
N TYR A 78 -7.14 3.76 15.69
CA TYR A 78 -7.52 5.13 15.37
C TYR A 78 -7.06 5.55 13.97
N ILE A 79 -5.79 5.34 13.61
CA ILE A 79 -5.27 5.73 12.29
C ILE A 79 -6.01 4.98 11.17
N TYR A 80 -6.28 3.68 11.37
CA TYR A 80 -7.09 2.88 10.46
C TYR A 80 -8.47 3.50 10.25
N SER A 81 -9.18 3.82 11.34
CA SER A 81 -10.53 4.37 11.28
C SER A 81 -10.58 5.75 10.61
N ILE A 82 -9.66 6.66 10.96
CA ILE A 82 -9.68 8.00 10.36
C ILE A 82 -9.29 7.96 8.88
N CYS A 83 -8.37 7.09 8.48
CA CYS A 83 -8.00 6.95 7.07
C CYS A 83 -9.13 6.32 6.26
N GLU A 84 -9.79 5.30 6.81
CA GLU A 84 -10.98 4.67 6.21
C GLU A 84 -12.12 5.69 5.99
N ASN A 85 -12.45 6.47 7.02
CA ASN A 85 -13.54 7.43 7.01
C ASN A 85 -13.29 8.58 6.02
N ASN A 86 -12.05 9.04 5.92
CA ASN A 86 -11.67 10.16 5.05
C ASN A 86 -11.19 9.71 3.66
N LYS A 87 -11.22 8.41 3.35
CA LYS A 87 -10.71 7.84 2.08
C LYS A 87 -9.25 8.24 1.81
N ILE A 88 -8.44 8.13 2.85
CA ILE A 88 -7.00 8.41 2.84
C ILE A 88 -6.27 7.08 2.72
N ASP A 89 -5.28 7.03 1.83
CA ASP A 89 -4.41 5.88 1.69
C ASP A 89 -3.44 5.81 2.87
N LEU A 90 -3.08 4.60 3.30
CA LEU A 90 -2.23 4.39 4.47
C LEU A 90 -1.09 3.43 4.12
N ILE A 91 0.13 3.83 4.45
CA ILE A 91 1.30 2.96 4.42
C ILE A 91 1.82 2.81 5.86
N LEU A 92 1.86 1.56 6.35
CA LEU A 92 2.47 1.20 7.63
C LEU A 92 3.72 0.39 7.37
N PHE A 93 4.88 0.86 7.83
CA PHE A 93 6.13 0.13 7.63
C PHE A 93 6.82 -0.17 8.96
N SER A 94 7.48 -1.32 9.05
CA SER A 94 8.32 -1.66 10.21
C SER A 94 9.25 -2.84 9.92
N GLY A 95 10.35 -2.93 10.66
CA GLY A 95 11.28 -4.07 10.51
C GLY A 95 10.72 -5.43 10.95
N GLY A 96 9.60 -5.45 11.70
CA GLY A 96 8.96 -6.68 12.18
C GLY A 96 7.80 -7.17 11.29
N ILE A 97 7.59 -6.56 10.12
CA ILE A 97 6.62 -7.05 9.14
C ILE A 97 7.33 -8.05 8.25
N ASP A 98 6.98 -9.33 8.39
CA ASP A 98 7.58 -10.41 7.60
C ASP A 98 6.92 -10.59 6.23
N GLN A 99 5.68 -10.10 6.07
CA GLN A 99 4.90 -10.27 4.85
C GLN A 99 4.28 -8.96 4.41
N LEU A 100 4.33 -8.70 3.10
CA LEU A 100 3.63 -7.60 2.47
C LEU A 100 2.11 -7.82 2.58
N ILE A 101 1.40 -6.86 3.16
CA ILE A 101 -0.06 -6.88 3.26
C ILE A 101 -0.59 -5.70 2.46
N TYR A 102 -1.48 -5.96 1.50
CA TYR A 102 -2.20 -4.91 0.79
C TYR A 102 -3.71 -5.16 0.90
N ASN A 103 -4.43 -4.15 1.37
CA ASN A 103 -5.88 -4.17 1.49
C ASN A 103 -6.46 -2.96 0.76
N ASN A 104 -7.44 -3.18 -0.10
CA ASN A 104 -8.16 -2.14 -0.84
C ASN A 104 -9.69 -2.23 -0.63
N GLU A 105 -10.15 -2.90 0.42
CA GLU A 105 -11.57 -3.13 0.64
C GLU A 105 -12.33 -1.83 0.92
N LYS A 106 -11.80 -1.01 1.83
CA LYS A 106 -12.46 0.21 2.31
C LYS A 106 -11.70 1.49 1.99
N ASN A 107 -10.38 1.45 2.18
CA ASN A 107 -9.36 2.40 1.75
C ASN A 107 -8.11 1.60 1.36
N ASN A 108 -7.15 2.20 0.64
CA ASN A 108 -5.92 1.49 0.32
C ASN A 108 -4.98 1.52 1.52
N VAL A 109 -4.59 0.33 1.98
CA VAL A 109 -3.63 0.14 3.06
C VAL A 109 -2.54 -0.78 2.56
N LEU A 110 -1.29 -0.37 2.75
CA LEU A 110 -0.11 -1.19 2.51
C LEU A 110 0.69 -1.33 3.82
N GLU A 111 0.88 -2.56 4.28
CA GLU A 111 1.85 -2.87 5.31
C GLU A 111 3.07 -3.57 4.71
N LEU A 112 4.28 -3.10 5.01
CA LEU A 112 5.51 -3.64 4.43
C LEU A 112 6.70 -3.57 5.38
N ASN A 113 7.75 -4.36 5.10
CA ASN A 113 8.98 -4.28 5.85
C ASN A 113 9.70 -2.93 5.61
N SER A 114 10.39 -2.41 6.62
CA SER A 114 11.27 -1.24 6.45
C SER A 114 12.31 -1.43 5.33
N SER A 115 12.82 -2.64 5.09
CA SER A 115 13.76 -2.92 4.00
C SER A 115 13.14 -2.77 2.61
N ASP A 116 11.85 -3.07 2.47
CA ASP A 116 11.11 -2.92 1.22
C ASP A 116 10.60 -1.49 1.02
N PHE A 117 10.42 -0.76 2.12
CA PHE A 117 10.03 0.65 2.11
C PHE A 117 11.18 1.57 1.70
N TYR A 118 12.36 1.43 2.34
CA TYR A 118 13.53 2.28 2.08
C TYR A 118 14.30 1.81 0.84
N THR A 119 13.67 1.92 -0.32
CA THR A 119 14.27 1.58 -1.62
C THR A 119 14.43 2.82 -2.50
N ASP A 120 15.14 2.66 -3.63
CA ASP A 120 15.32 3.69 -4.65
C ASP A 120 14.00 4.11 -5.33
N ARG A 121 12.92 3.34 -5.09
CA ARG A 121 11.57 3.61 -5.58
C ARG A 121 10.77 4.57 -4.71
N LEU A 122 11.14 4.79 -3.45
CA LEU A 122 10.36 5.61 -2.52
C LEU A 122 10.14 7.04 -3.03
N ILE A 123 11.22 7.72 -3.42
CA ILE A 123 11.15 9.10 -3.91
C ILE A 123 10.38 9.17 -5.24
N PRO A 124 10.66 8.35 -6.27
CA PRO A 124 9.85 8.29 -7.48
C PRO A 124 8.36 8.04 -7.20
N PHE A 125 8.05 7.13 -6.28
CA PHE A 125 6.68 6.82 -5.86
C PHE A 125 6.00 8.04 -5.24
N ILE A 126 6.63 8.70 -4.26
CA ILE A 126 6.09 9.90 -3.60
C ILE A 126 5.76 10.99 -4.63
N LYS A 127 6.71 11.28 -5.53
CA LYS A 127 6.51 12.27 -6.60
C LYS A 127 5.37 11.89 -7.53
N LYS A 128 5.32 10.62 -7.96
CA LYS A 128 4.25 10.11 -8.81
C LYS A 128 2.89 10.19 -8.13
N TYR A 129 2.81 9.84 -6.84
CA TYR A 129 1.58 9.85 -6.05
C TYR A 129 1.01 11.27 -5.91
N ILE A 130 1.88 12.27 -5.71
CA ILE A 130 1.48 13.68 -5.65
C ILE A 130 0.92 14.15 -7.00
N GLN A 131 1.56 13.78 -8.11
CA GLN A 131 1.22 14.23 -9.46
C GLN A 131 0.02 13.48 -10.08
N ASN A 132 -0.18 12.21 -9.74
CA ASN A 132 -1.15 11.34 -10.38
C ASN A 132 -2.19 10.80 -9.39
N ASN A 133 -3.46 11.01 -9.73
CA ASN A 133 -4.59 10.55 -8.92
C ASN A 133 -4.68 9.03 -8.79
N ASN A 134 -4.17 8.27 -9.75
CA ASN A 134 -4.39 6.82 -9.86
C ASN A 134 -3.13 5.99 -9.54
N THR A 135 -2.23 6.51 -8.71
CA THR A 135 -1.03 5.77 -8.30
C THR A 135 -1.40 4.69 -7.28
N ASN A 136 -1.17 3.42 -7.61
CA ASN A 136 -1.42 2.30 -6.69
C ASN A 136 -0.26 2.17 -5.67
N LEU A 137 -0.57 1.90 -4.40
CA LEU A 137 0.45 1.77 -3.34
C LEU A 137 1.46 0.65 -3.61
N LEU A 138 1.04 -0.42 -4.30
CA LEU A 138 1.90 -1.55 -4.64
C LEU A 138 3.05 -1.16 -5.58
N GLU A 139 2.95 -0.04 -6.29
CA GLU A 139 4.04 0.49 -7.11
C GLU A 139 5.31 0.81 -6.31
N LEU A 140 5.16 1.12 -5.01
CA LEU A 140 6.28 1.31 -4.11
C LEU A 140 7.15 0.04 -4.00
N VAL A 141 6.51 -1.13 -4.04
CA VAL A 141 7.15 -2.44 -3.85
C VAL A 141 7.60 -3.03 -5.19
N ASN A 142 6.81 -2.85 -6.24
CA ASN A 142 7.13 -3.33 -7.58
C ASN A 142 6.40 -2.51 -8.64
N SER A 143 7.13 -1.92 -9.58
CA SER A 143 6.54 -1.17 -10.70
C SER A 143 5.63 -2.03 -11.57
N ASN A 144 5.87 -3.35 -11.62
CA ASN A 144 5.09 -4.31 -12.38
C ASN A 144 4.17 -5.15 -11.48
N TRP A 145 3.76 -4.64 -10.32
CA TRP A 145 2.91 -5.38 -9.35
C TRP A 145 1.69 -6.05 -10.00
N GLN A 146 1.11 -5.44 -11.03
CA GLN A 146 -0.04 -5.96 -11.76
C GLN A 146 0.21 -7.38 -12.29
N ILE A 147 1.44 -7.69 -12.74
CA ILE A 147 1.74 -9.01 -13.31
C ILE A 147 1.57 -10.12 -12.28
N SER A 148 1.97 -9.88 -11.03
CA SER A 148 1.81 -10.84 -9.94
C SER A 148 0.34 -11.13 -9.68
N TYR A 149 -0.50 -10.10 -9.71
CA TYR A 149 -1.94 -10.25 -9.51
C TYR A 149 -2.63 -10.91 -10.72
N TRP A 150 -2.16 -10.67 -11.95
CA TRP A 150 -2.66 -11.38 -13.13
C TRP A 150 -2.31 -12.86 -13.11
N PHE A 151 -1.08 -13.22 -12.73
CA PHE A 151 -0.70 -14.62 -12.54
C PHE A 151 -1.49 -15.29 -11.42
N LEU A 152 -1.70 -14.58 -10.30
CA LEU A 152 -2.54 -15.04 -9.20
C LEU A 152 -3.97 -15.29 -9.67
N LEU A 153 -4.58 -14.36 -10.41
CA LEU A 153 -5.93 -14.50 -10.94
C LEU A 153 -6.05 -15.73 -11.85
N ARG A 154 -5.06 -15.94 -12.73
CA ARG A 154 -5.00 -17.12 -13.60
C ARG A 154 -4.97 -18.42 -12.79
N GLN A 155 -4.10 -18.48 -11.78
CA GLN A 155 -3.97 -19.65 -10.90
C GLN A 155 -5.28 -19.92 -10.14
N LEU A 156 -5.88 -18.89 -9.57
CA LEU A 156 -7.14 -19.02 -8.82
C LEU A 156 -8.28 -19.51 -9.70
N LYS A 157 -8.40 -19.01 -10.94
CA LYS A 157 -9.44 -19.48 -11.88
C LYS A 157 -9.27 -20.96 -12.22
N HIS A 158 -8.07 -21.39 -12.60
CA HIS A 158 -7.82 -22.81 -12.87
C HIS A 158 -8.07 -23.71 -11.65
N THR A 159 -7.74 -23.20 -10.45
CA THR A 159 -8.02 -23.94 -9.22
C THR A 159 -9.52 -24.05 -8.97
N LEU A 160 -10.28 -22.96 -9.15
CA LEU A 160 -11.73 -22.97 -9.00
C LEU A 160 -12.41 -23.91 -10.00
N GLU A 161 -11.99 -23.90 -11.27
CA GLU A 161 -12.50 -24.79 -12.31
C GLU A 161 -12.29 -26.26 -11.94
N ALA A 162 -11.07 -26.64 -11.55
CA ALA A 162 -10.74 -28.01 -11.15
C ALA A 162 -11.50 -28.48 -9.91
N GLU A 163 -11.72 -27.60 -8.93
CA GLU A 163 -12.46 -27.91 -7.71
C GLU A 163 -13.97 -28.04 -7.96
N GLN A 164 -14.53 -27.24 -8.87
CA GLN A 164 -15.95 -27.35 -9.25
C GLN A 164 -16.29 -28.62 -10.03
N GLU A 165 -15.33 -29.17 -10.78
CA GLU A 165 -15.48 -30.46 -11.46
C GLU A 165 -15.47 -31.64 -10.48
N ASN A 166 -14.89 -31.46 -9.29
CA ASN A 166 -14.80 -32.47 -8.27
C ASN A 166 -16.02 -32.44 -7.33
N LYS A 167 -16.91 -33.43 -7.46
CA LYS A 167 -18.18 -33.52 -6.71
C LYS A 167 -18.02 -33.76 -5.19
N GLU A 168 -16.82 -34.02 -4.71
CA GLU A 168 -16.53 -34.24 -3.27
C GLU A 168 -16.02 -32.98 -2.56
N VAL A 169 -15.89 -31.85 -3.26
CA VAL A 169 -15.35 -30.62 -2.69
C VAL A 169 -16.39 -29.89 -1.85
N ASP A 170 -15.93 -29.42 -0.69
CA ASP A 170 -16.69 -28.60 0.25
C ASP A 170 -17.03 -27.21 -0.33
N ASP A 171 -18.29 -26.80 -0.19
CA ASP A 171 -18.79 -25.50 -0.63
C ASP A 171 -18.01 -24.33 0.02
N ASP A 172 -17.52 -24.50 1.25
CA ASP A 172 -16.73 -23.48 1.95
C ASP A 172 -15.39 -23.20 1.24
N ARG A 173 -14.75 -24.23 0.70
CA ARG A 173 -13.50 -24.10 -0.06
C ARG A 173 -13.73 -23.35 -1.38
N ILE A 174 -14.84 -23.64 -2.06
CA ILE A 174 -15.25 -22.96 -3.29
C ILE A 174 -15.53 -21.49 -3.01
N ASN A 175 -16.25 -21.18 -1.93
CA ASN A 175 -16.55 -19.80 -1.54
C ASN A 175 -15.28 -19.01 -1.22
N HIS A 176 -14.34 -19.61 -0.48
CA HIS A 176 -13.04 -18.98 -0.20
C HIS A 176 -12.23 -18.65 -1.47
N LEU A 177 -12.26 -19.54 -2.48
CA LEU A 177 -11.61 -19.27 -3.77
C LEU A 177 -12.28 -18.11 -4.51
N LYS A 178 -13.61 -18.05 -4.51
CA LYS A 178 -14.37 -16.93 -5.11
C LYS A 178 -14.05 -15.61 -4.43
N ASP A 179 -13.93 -15.58 -3.10
CA ASP A 179 -13.57 -14.39 -2.35
C ASP A 179 -12.17 -13.89 -2.71
N LYS A 180 -11.19 -14.81 -2.82
CA LYS A 180 -9.83 -14.48 -3.29
C LYS A 180 -9.82 -13.93 -4.72
N ILE A 181 -10.62 -14.51 -5.62
CA ILE A 181 -10.76 -14.03 -6.99
C ILE A 181 -11.34 -12.62 -6.99
N ASN A 182 -12.44 -12.39 -6.26
CA ASN A 182 -13.09 -11.09 -6.17
C ASN A 182 -12.14 -10.02 -5.63
N HIS A 183 -11.36 -10.34 -4.60
CA HIS A 183 -10.33 -9.47 -4.08
C HIS A 183 -9.26 -9.14 -5.14
N THR A 184 -8.74 -10.17 -5.83
CA THR A 184 -7.73 -10.00 -6.89
C THR A 184 -8.23 -9.14 -8.05
N VAL A 185 -9.47 -9.35 -8.49
CA VAL A 185 -10.16 -8.58 -9.54
C VAL A 185 -10.29 -7.11 -9.12
N LYS A 186 -10.66 -6.86 -7.85
CA LYS A 186 -10.74 -5.51 -7.29
C LYS A 186 -9.39 -4.81 -7.25
N VAL A 187 -8.33 -5.51 -6.86
CA VAL A 187 -6.94 -4.98 -6.86
C VAL A 187 -6.47 -4.63 -8.27
N LEU A 188 -6.84 -5.42 -9.28
CA LEU A 188 -6.54 -5.14 -10.69
C LEU A 188 -7.44 -4.06 -11.31
N GLU A 189 -8.40 -3.50 -10.56
CA GLU A 189 -9.36 -2.50 -11.03
C GLU A 189 -10.11 -2.94 -12.31
N ILE A 190 -10.38 -4.24 -12.40
CA ILE A 190 -11.08 -4.83 -13.54
C ILE A 190 -12.53 -4.35 -13.52
N ASN A 191 -12.91 -3.58 -14.54
CA ASN A 191 -14.28 -3.14 -14.76
C ASN A 191 -15.05 -4.19 -15.57
N GLY A 192 -16.04 -4.83 -14.95
CA GLY A 192 -16.95 -5.78 -15.62
C GLY A 192 -16.77 -7.24 -15.20
N ASN A 193 -17.28 -8.16 -16.03
CA ASN A 193 -17.25 -9.59 -15.74
C ASN A 193 -15.85 -10.17 -16.01
N TYR A 194 -15.10 -10.50 -14.95
CA TYR A 194 -13.75 -11.06 -15.07
C TYR A 194 -13.70 -12.42 -15.81
N ASN A 195 -14.85 -13.08 -15.99
CA ASN A 195 -14.92 -14.31 -16.79
C ASN A 195 -14.75 -14.06 -18.28
N GLU A 196 -15.02 -12.84 -18.77
CA GLU A 196 -14.89 -12.46 -20.17
C GLU A 196 -13.48 -11.95 -20.53
N ILE A 197 -12.60 -11.83 -19.53
CA ILE A 197 -11.26 -11.30 -19.72
C ILE A 197 -10.31 -12.39 -20.16
N ASN A 198 -9.63 -12.12 -21.27
CA ASN A 198 -8.50 -12.93 -21.72
C ASN A 198 -7.25 -12.61 -20.88
N ILE A 199 -7.08 -13.34 -19.77
CA ILE A 199 -5.97 -13.12 -18.81
C ILE A 199 -4.60 -13.27 -19.48
N ASP A 200 -4.44 -14.23 -20.40
CA ASP A 200 -3.15 -14.44 -21.06
C ASP A 200 -2.78 -13.30 -22.02
N GLU A 201 -3.77 -12.64 -22.63
CA GLU A 201 -3.52 -11.41 -23.41
C GLU A 201 -3.09 -10.24 -22.53
N GLU A 202 -3.72 -10.05 -21.36
CA GLU A 202 -3.33 -8.99 -20.41
C GLU A 202 -1.91 -9.22 -19.87
N ILE A 203 -1.56 -10.46 -19.52
CA ILE A 203 -0.20 -10.83 -19.12
C ILE A 203 0.80 -10.50 -20.24
N LYS A 204 0.50 -10.87 -21.49
CA LYS A 204 1.37 -10.58 -22.64
C LYS A 204 1.56 -9.08 -22.85
N LYS A 205 0.50 -8.27 -22.75
CA LYS A 205 0.58 -6.81 -22.90
C LYS A 205 1.54 -6.18 -21.88
N ILE A 206 1.56 -6.68 -20.65
CA ILE A 206 2.46 -6.20 -19.61
C ILE A 206 3.90 -6.63 -19.90
N LEU A 207 4.12 -7.90 -20.24
CA LEU A 207 5.46 -8.45 -20.53
C LEU A 207 6.15 -7.83 -21.75
N ILE A 208 5.39 -7.36 -22.75
CA ILE A 208 5.95 -6.69 -23.94
C ILE A 208 6.38 -5.24 -23.62
N LYS A 209 5.80 -4.62 -22.57
CA LYS A 209 6.08 -3.23 -22.17
C LYS A 209 7.19 -3.10 -21.11
N SER A 210 7.49 -4.18 -20.40
CA SER A 210 8.54 -4.27 -19.36
C SER A 210 9.91 -4.54 -19.96
#